data_AF-A0A1Q9C7P4-F1
#
_entry.id   AF-A0A1Q9C7P4-F1
#
_cell.length_a   1.000
_cell.length_b   1.000
_cell.length_c   1.000
_cell.angle_alpha   90.00
_cell.angle_beta   90.00
_cell.angle_gamma   90.00
#
_symmetry.space_group_name_H-M   'P 1'
#
loop_
_entity.id
_entity.type
_entity.pdbx_description
1 polymer ?
#
loop_
_entity_poly.entity_id
_entity_poly.type
_entity_poly.pdbx_seq_one_letter_code
_entity_poly.pdbx_strand_id
1 'polypeptide(L)'
;MSHGTDGVERLLASSSTLLGAFTVALPERRAADASTVSHARAARTVQWVASWLLRGSEMAVVIERTPFLSESREDLWQYYQTLPLDSRLDGLLGMLLAVEVLSSSGVLHKDQFPRSRQLLQWYCAAVGLAGVAPKQLFYHIHSWLWAYETRVALREVGPQMPSPLSTQAGRVISEAVASLQSALGVTDGPLAVVETSSTNRWASVLLLLSLGAAGLWWLGASSIKDATDCTLQRLRRFAKPKLGQ
;
A
#
# COMPACT_ATOMS: atom_id res chain seq x y z
N MET A 1 -11.37 18.72 -71.37
CA MET A 1 -10.36 18.44 -70.32
C MET A 1 -10.57 19.44 -69.19
N SER A 2 -11.32 19.08 -68.13
CA SER A 2 -11.41 19.82 -66.85
C SER A 2 -12.37 19.10 -65.89
N HIS A 3 -11.99 17.92 -65.38
CA HIS A 3 -12.79 17.17 -64.40
C HIS A 3 -11.96 16.67 -63.19
N GLY A 4 -10.72 17.14 -63.05
CA GLY A 4 -9.78 16.62 -62.03
C GLY A 4 -9.64 17.46 -60.75
N THR A 5 -10.12 18.70 -60.74
CA THR A 5 -9.87 19.66 -59.63
C THR A 5 -10.98 19.65 -58.57
N ASP A 6 -12.22 19.38 -58.96
CA ASP A 6 -13.39 19.48 -58.07
C ASP A 6 -13.41 18.43 -56.96
N GLY A 7 -12.77 17.27 -57.19
CA GLY A 7 -12.65 16.19 -56.21
C GLY A 7 -11.63 16.49 -55.11
N VAL A 8 -10.52 17.16 -55.46
CA VAL A 8 -9.45 17.53 -54.52
C VAL A 8 -9.94 18.65 -53.60
N GLU A 9 -10.67 19.62 -54.12
CA GLU A 9 -11.24 20.71 -53.32
C GLU A 9 -12.31 20.21 -52.34
N ARG A 10 -13.12 19.22 -52.72
CA ARG A 10 -14.09 18.57 -51.81
C ARG A 10 -13.40 17.74 -50.71
N LEU A 11 -12.30 17.05 -51.03
CA LEU A 11 -11.50 16.32 -50.04
C LEU A 11 -10.82 17.29 -49.07
N LEU A 12 -10.26 18.39 -49.57
CA LEU A 12 -9.65 19.41 -48.73
C LEU A 12 -10.68 20.10 -47.83
N ALA A 13 -11.86 20.45 -48.36
CA ALA A 13 -12.94 21.05 -47.59
C ALA A 13 -13.50 20.08 -46.51
N SER A 14 -13.65 18.79 -46.82
CA SER A 14 -14.09 17.80 -45.83
C SER A 14 -13.03 17.55 -44.74
N SER A 15 -11.74 17.57 -45.09
CA SER A 15 -10.64 17.42 -44.13
C SER A 15 -10.47 18.66 -43.22
N SER A 16 -10.65 19.87 -43.75
CA SER A 16 -10.59 21.11 -42.95
C SER A 16 -11.80 21.23 -42.03
N THR A 17 -12.96 20.71 -42.44
CA THR A 17 -14.17 20.69 -41.60
C THR A 17 -14.05 19.66 -40.47
N LEU A 18 -13.42 18.50 -40.73
CA LEU A 18 -13.09 17.53 -39.69
C LEU A 18 -12.05 18.10 -38.71
N LEU A 19 -11.00 18.76 -39.19
CA LEU A 19 -9.97 19.37 -38.33
C LEU A 19 -10.49 20.59 -37.54
N GLY A 20 -11.44 21.35 -38.10
CA GLY A 20 -12.09 22.48 -37.42
C GLY A 20 -13.17 22.08 -36.40
N ALA A 21 -13.71 20.86 -36.48
CA ALA A 21 -14.74 20.36 -35.57
C ALA A 21 -14.20 19.75 -34.27
N PHE A 22 -12.89 19.55 -34.15
CA PHE A 22 -12.25 19.07 -32.92
C PHE A 22 -11.66 20.22 -32.10
N THR A 23 -12.49 21.15 -31.66
CA THR A 23 -12.16 21.86 -30.42
C THR A 23 -12.36 20.88 -29.28
N VAL A 24 -11.31 20.15 -28.91
CA VAL A 24 -11.27 19.37 -27.67
C VAL A 24 -11.27 20.37 -26.52
N ALA A 25 -12.46 20.84 -26.17
CA ALA A 25 -12.68 21.51 -24.90
C ALA A 25 -12.29 20.48 -23.83
N LEU A 26 -11.16 20.70 -23.16
CA LEU A 26 -10.78 19.86 -22.04
C LEU A 26 -11.95 19.89 -21.04
N PRO A 27 -12.52 18.73 -20.67
CA PRO A 27 -13.61 18.70 -19.72
C PRO A 27 -13.16 19.38 -18.43
N GLU A 28 -14.07 20.10 -17.79
CA GLU A 28 -13.80 20.76 -16.50
C GLU A 28 -13.14 19.78 -15.54
N ARG A 29 -12.08 20.23 -14.88
CA ARG A 29 -11.32 19.42 -13.92
C ARG A 29 -12.25 19.01 -12.78
N ARG A 30 -12.67 17.75 -12.79
CA ARG A 30 -13.55 17.18 -11.75
C ARG A 30 -12.87 17.28 -10.37
N ALA A 31 -13.66 17.59 -9.35
CA ALA A 31 -13.22 17.50 -7.96
C ALA A 31 -12.72 16.09 -7.63
N ALA A 32 -11.68 15.97 -6.81
CA ALA A 32 -11.11 14.68 -6.44
C ALA A 32 -12.17 13.85 -5.69
N ASP A 33 -12.44 12.64 -6.19
CA ASP A 33 -13.33 11.70 -5.56
C ASP A 33 -12.66 10.97 -4.39
N ALA A 34 -13.46 10.30 -3.56
CA ALA A 34 -12.95 9.59 -2.38
C ALA A 34 -11.86 8.56 -2.72
N SER A 35 -11.93 7.91 -3.89
CA SER A 35 -10.90 6.97 -4.34
C SER A 35 -9.57 7.68 -4.58
N THR A 36 -9.55 8.74 -5.40
CA THR A 36 -8.36 9.53 -5.69
C THR A 36 -7.73 10.12 -4.43
N VAL A 37 -8.55 10.67 -3.52
CA VAL A 37 -8.07 11.22 -2.25
C VAL A 37 -7.45 10.11 -1.38
N SER A 38 -8.09 8.95 -1.28
CA SER A 38 -7.59 7.85 -0.46
C SER A 38 -6.26 7.28 -0.98
N HIS A 39 -6.12 7.11 -2.31
CA HIS A 39 -4.88 6.66 -2.93
C HIS A 39 -3.74 7.67 -2.75
N ALA A 40 -4.02 8.96 -2.94
CA ALA A 40 -3.01 10.00 -2.74
C ALA A 40 -2.51 10.07 -1.29
N ARG A 41 -3.41 9.94 -0.31
CA ARG A 41 -3.05 9.90 1.12
C ARG A 41 -2.27 8.63 1.45
N ALA A 42 -2.74 7.47 1.00
CA ALA A 42 -2.06 6.19 1.22
C ALA A 42 -0.64 6.21 0.62
N ALA A 43 -0.47 6.66 -0.62
CA ALA A 43 0.84 6.76 -1.29
C ALA A 43 1.82 7.66 -0.52
N ARG A 44 1.36 8.82 -0.02
CA ARG A 44 2.20 9.71 0.81
C ARG A 44 2.65 9.03 2.11
N THR A 45 1.72 8.39 2.80
CA THR A 45 2.03 7.69 4.05
C THR A 45 2.98 6.52 3.79
N VAL A 46 2.82 5.79 2.68
CA VAL A 46 3.75 4.74 2.26
C VAL A 46 5.15 5.29 2.04
N GLN A 47 5.32 6.41 1.32
CA GLN A 47 6.63 7.03 1.11
C GLN A 47 7.23 7.47 2.44
N TRP A 48 6.43 8.03 3.34
CA TRP A 48 6.89 8.43 4.67
C TRP A 48 7.39 7.24 5.48
N VAL A 49 6.62 6.14 5.54
CA VAL A 49 7.03 4.89 6.20
C VAL A 49 8.30 4.32 5.53
N ALA A 50 8.37 4.34 4.20
CA ALA A 50 9.53 3.88 3.47
C ALA A 50 10.79 4.71 3.78
N SER A 51 10.64 6.01 4.04
CA SER A 51 11.74 6.89 4.45
C SER A 51 12.33 6.46 5.80
N TRP A 52 11.48 6.08 6.76
CA TRP A 52 11.92 5.48 8.02
C TRP A 52 12.64 4.14 7.85
N LEU A 53 12.28 3.40 6.79
CA LEU A 53 12.91 2.11 6.44
C LEU A 53 14.06 2.26 5.45
N LEU A 54 14.62 3.46 5.30
CA LEU A 54 15.76 3.77 4.43
C LEU A 54 15.52 3.52 2.93
N ARG A 55 14.25 3.51 2.49
CA ARG A 55 13.83 3.32 1.08
C ARG A 55 12.92 4.44 0.56
N GLY A 56 12.95 5.60 1.20
CA GLY A 56 12.07 6.73 0.88
C GLY A 56 12.22 7.27 -0.54
N SER A 57 13.45 7.34 -1.05
CA SER A 57 13.74 7.82 -2.41
C SER A 57 13.15 6.91 -3.48
N GLU A 58 13.24 5.60 -3.29
CA GLU A 58 12.71 4.61 -4.23
C GLU A 58 11.18 4.60 -4.24
N MET A 59 10.55 4.81 -3.08
CA MET A 59 9.09 4.90 -2.96
C MET A 59 8.51 6.25 -3.39
N ALA A 60 9.34 7.23 -3.74
CA ALA A 60 8.86 8.48 -4.33
C ALA A 60 8.06 8.23 -5.63
N VAL A 61 8.44 7.18 -6.38
CA VAL A 61 7.73 6.76 -7.60
C VAL A 61 6.25 6.44 -7.34
N VAL A 62 5.90 5.98 -6.13
CA VAL A 62 4.52 5.64 -5.76
C VAL A 62 3.67 6.91 -5.66
N ILE A 63 4.26 8.04 -5.30
CA ILE A 63 3.58 9.34 -5.32
C ILE A 63 3.52 9.89 -6.74
N GLU A 64 4.64 9.90 -7.45
CA GLU A 64 4.73 10.41 -8.82
C GLU A 64 3.77 9.69 -9.78
N ARG A 65 3.62 8.38 -9.59
CA ARG A 65 2.77 7.51 -10.41
C ARG A 65 1.71 6.84 -9.54
N THR A 66 0.97 7.63 -8.76
CA THR A 66 -0.06 7.10 -7.86
C THR A 66 -1.05 6.21 -8.63
N PRO A 67 -1.38 4.99 -8.12
CA PRO A 67 -2.22 4.03 -8.82
C PRO A 67 -3.72 4.40 -8.76
N PHE A 68 -4.09 5.57 -9.29
CA PHE A 68 -5.47 6.05 -9.27
C PHE A 68 -6.46 5.14 -9.99
N LEU A 69 -5.98 4.30 -10.91
CA LEU A 69 -6.78 3.34 -11.68
C LEU A 69 -6.93 1.98 -10.98
N SER A 70 -6.23 1.74 -9.87
CA SER A 70 -6.36 0.47 -9.14
C SER A 70 -7.66 0.46 -8.34
N GLU A 71 -8.62 -0.32 -8.80
CA GLU A 71 -9.92 -0.51 -8.15
C GLU A 71 -9.91 -1.70 -7.18
N SER A 72 -9.04 -2.68 -7.43
CA SER A 72 -8.90 -3.88 -6.58
C SER A 72 -7.50 -4.01 -5.95
N ARG A 73 -7.39 -4.90 -4.96
CA ARG A 73 -6.10 -5.29 -4.37
C ARG A 73 -5.20 -5.99 -5.38
N GLU A 74 -5.79 -6.72 -6.34
CA GLU A 74 -5.02 -7.40 -7.38
C GLU A 74 -4.39 -6.38 -8.34
N ASP A 75 -5.13 -5.36 -8.74
CA ASP A 75 -4.60 -4.28 -9.59
C ASP A 75 -3.46 -3.52 -8.88
N LEU A 76 -3.63 -3.27 -7.58
CA LEU A 76 -2.59 -2.66 -6.76
C LEU A 76 -1.34 -3.55 -6.71
N TRP A 77 -1.51 -4.87 -6.58
CA TRP A 77 -0.39 -5.80 -6.60
C TRP A 77 0.34 -5.80 -7.95
N GLN A 78 -0.40 -5.85 -9.05
CA GLN A 78 0.17 -5.76 -10.41
C GLN A 78 0.95 -4.46 -10.60
N TYR A 79 0.40 -3.33 -10.13
CA TYR A 79 1.13 -2.06 -10.12
C TYR A 79 2.48 -2.17 -9.39
N TYR A 80 2.51 -2.73 -8.17
CA TYR A 80 3.76 -2.93 -7.43
C TYR A 80 4.75 -3.87 -8.13
N GLN A 81 4.28 -4.84 -8.91
CA GLN A 81 5.16 -5.70 -9.71
C GLN A 81 5.91 -4.91 -10.78
N THR A 82 5.27 -3.91 -11.39
CA THR A 82 5.88 -3.05 -12.43
C THR A 82 6.94 -2.09 -11.89
N LEU A 83 6.96 -1.82 -10.58
CA LEU A 83 7.91 -0.88 -10.00
C LEU A 83 9.34 -1.47 -9.95
N PRO A 84 10.37 -0.65 -10.24
CA PRO A 84 11.78 -1.06 -10.17
C PRO A 84 12.27 -1.07 -8.72
N LEU A 85 11.68 -1.95 -7.91
CA LEU A 85 11.99 -2.10 -6.49
C LEU A 85 12.82 -3.34 -6.26
N ASP A 86 14.13 -3.20 -6.44
CA ASP A 86 15.08 -4.29 -6.30
C ASP A 86 15.42 -4.58 -4.85
N SER A 87 15.89 -5.80 -4.56
CA SER A 87 16.39 -6.13 -3.23
C SER A 87 17.68 -5.35 -2.95
N ARG A 88 17.77 -4.72 -1.77
CA ARG A 88 18.97 -3.96 -1.35
C ARG A 88 19.52 -4.51 -0.04
N LEU A 89 20.43 -5.47 -0.18
CA LEU A 89 21.10 -6.10 0.96
C LEU A 89 22.19 -5.21 1.56
N ASP A 90 22.72 -4.25 0.79
CA ASP A 90 23.78 -3.33 1.24
C ASP A 90 23.34 -2.50 2.45
N GLY A 91 22.09 -2.00 2.43
CA GLY A 91 21.53 -1.24 3.55
C GLY A 91 21.36 -2.10 4.82
N LEU A 92 21.00 -3.38 4.65
CA LEU A 92 20.91 -4.34 5.76
C LEU A 92 22.29 -4.61 6.35
N LEU A 93 23.31 -4.84 5.52
CA LEU A 93 24.68 -5.03 5.99
C LEU A 93 25.19 -3.78 6.71
N GLY A 94 24.96 -2.59 6.17
CA GLY A 94 25.30 -1.32 6.82
C GLY A 94 24.64 -1.16 8.18
N MET A 95 23.35 -1.51 8.31
CA MET A 95 22.64 -1.47 9.58
C MET A 95 23.21 -2.49 10.59
N LEU A 96 23.48 -3.72 10.17
CA LEU A 96 24.08 -4.75 11.04
C LEU A 96 25.45 -4.32 11.55
N LEU A 97 26.29 -3.74 10.68
CA LEU A 97 27.58 -3.17 11.06
C LEU A 97 27.42 -2.02 12.06
N ALA A 98 26.45 -1.12 11.84
CA ALA A 98 26.18 -0.02 12.77
C ALA A 98 25.76 -0.52 14.16
N VAL A 99 24.92 -1.56 14.23
CA VAL A 99 24.50 -2.19 15.48
C VAL A 99 25.68 -2.86 16.20
N GLU A 100 26.56 -3.52 15.44
CA GLU A 100 27.76 -4.17 16.00
C GLU A 100 28.73 -3.13 16.57
N VAL A 101 28.98 -2.04 15.83
CA VAL A 101 29.81 -0.91 16.30
C VAL A 101 29.21 -0.29 17.58
N LEU A 102 27.90 -0.07 17.61
CA LEU A 102 27.20 0.48 18.77
C LEU A 102 27.27 -0.47 20.00
N SER A 103 27.31 -1.77 19.75
CA SER A 103 27.48 -2.79 20.78
C SER A 103 28.93 -2.83 21.29
N SER A 104 29.91 -2.78 20.39
CA SER A 104 31.35 -2.83 20.72
C SER A 104 31.85 -1.57 21.45
N SER A 105 31.24 -0.43 21.20
CA SER A 105 31.57 0.86 21.85
C SER A 105 31.04 0.96 23.28
N GLY A 106 30.29 -0.04 23.75
CA GLY A 106 29.73 -0.07 25.10
C GLY A 106 28.54 0.88 25.31
N VAL A 107 28.14 1.63 24.28
CA VAL A 107 27.02 2.60 24.34
C VAL A 107 25.69 1.91 24.63
N LEU A 108 25.49 0.69 24.10
CA LEU A 108 24.25 -0.07 24.27
C LEU A 108 24.48 -1.40 25.00
N HIS A 109 24.88 -1.32 26.26
CA HIS A 109 25.03 -2.50 27.11
C HIS A 109 23.68 -3.21 27.32
N LYS A 110 23.65 -4.53 27.09
CA LYS A 110 22.44 -5.36 27.14
C LYS A 110 21.72 -5.27 28.49
N ASP A 111 22.50 -5.19 29.56
CA ASP A 111 22.00 -5.26 30.94
C ASP A 111 21.44 -3.92 31.42
N GLN A 112 21.91 -2.81 30.84
CA GLN A 112 21.48 -1.46 31.22
C GLN A 112 20.21 -1.02 30.46
N PHE A 113 20.08 -1.40 29.19
CA PHE A 113 18.98 -0.94 28.32
C PHE A 113 18.35 -2.07 27.49
N PRO A 114 17.70 -3.07 28.12
CA PRO A 114 17.13 -4.22 27.40
C PRO A 114 16.05 -3.81 26.40
N ARG A 115 15.23 -2.81 26.74
CA ARG A 115 14.14 -2.31 25.88
C ARG A 115 14.66 -1.62 24.62
N SER A 116 15.64 -0.72 24.78
CA SER A 116 16.22 0.01 23.66
C SER A 116 16.90 -0.94 22.67
N ARG A 117 17.61 -1.95 23.18
CA ARG A 117 18.22 -2.99 22.33
C ARG A 117 17.17 -3.74 21.52
N GLN A 118 16.05 -4.08 22.13
CA GLN A 118 15.01 -4.82 21.45
C GLN A 118 14.26 -3.97 20.42
N LEU A 119 13.99 -2.70 20.72
CA LEU A 119 13.45 -1.75 19.73
C LEU A 119 14.39 -1.63 18.52
N LEU A 120 15.70 -1.56 18.78
CA LEU A 120 16.71 -1.55 17.72
C LEU A 120 16.69 -2.84 16.89
N GLN A 121 16.54 -4.02 17.52
CA GLN A 121 16.41 -5.29 16.82
C GLN A 121 15.14 -5.35 15.95
N TRP A 122 13.99 -4.91 16.46
CA TRP A 122 12.76 -4.82 15.69
C TRP A 122 12.89 -3.88 14.50
N TYR A 123 13.52 -2.72 14.73
CA TYR A 123 13.79 -1.77 13.66
C TYR A 123 14.72 -2.36 12.59
N CYS A 124 15.79 -3.06 12.99
CA CYS A 124 16.68 -3.75 12.07
C CYS A 124 15.96 -4.84 11.27
N ALA A 125 15.07 -5.62 11.92
CA ALA A 125 14.26 -6.62 11.25
C ALA A 125 13.32 -5.98 10.22
N ALA A 126 12.68 -4.84 10.56
CA ALA A 126 11.83 -4.10 9.65
C ALA A 126 12.61 -3.55 8.43
N VAL A 127 13.78 -2.96 8.66
CA VAL A 127 14.69 -2.49 7.59
C VAL A 127 15.16 -3.66 6.73
N GLY A 128 15.50 -4.80 7.34
CA GLY A 128 15.90 -6.01 6.62
C GLY A 128 14.78 -6.56 5.73
N LEU A 129 13.55 -6.62 6.25
CA LEU A 129 12.39 -7.08 5.49
C LEU A 129 12.06 -6.11 4.34
N ALA A 130 12.20 -4.79 4.57
CA ALA A 130 12.10 -3.79 3.51
C ALA A 130 13.21 -3.91 2.46
N GLY A 131 14.41 -4.35 2.86
CA GLY A 131 15.54 -4.60 1.97
C GLY A 131 15.36 -5.84 1.09
N VAL A 132 14.89 -6.94 1.68
CA VAL A 132 14.78 -8.26 1.01
C VAL A 132 13.53 -8.36 0.13
N ALA A 133 12.37 -7.94 0.63
CA ALA A 133 11.08 -8.11 -0.05
C ALA A 133 10.29 -6.80 -0.12
N PRO A 134 10.84 -5.73 -0.73
CA PRO A 134 10.22 -4.40 -0.74
C PRO A 134 8.80 -4.42 -1.33
N LYS A 135 8.64 -5.05 -2.51
CA LYS A 135 7.35 -5.07 -3.22
C LYS A 135 6.24 -5.62 -2.34
N GLN A 136 6.48 -6.74 -1.67
CA GLN A 136 5.50 -7.38 -0.79
C GLN A 136 5.18 -6.53 0.44
N LEU A 137 6.21 -6.02 1.12
CA LEU A 137 6.03 -5.19 2.31
C LEU A 137 5.22 -3.92 2.00
N PHE A 138 5.65 -3.15 1.01
CA PHE A 138 5.03 -1.88 0.69
C PHE A 138 3.65 -2.05 0.04
N TYR A 139 3.43 -3.14 -0.71
CA TYR A 139 2.08 -3.52 -1.13
C TYR A 139 1.15 -3.74 0.07
N HIS A 140 1.57 -4.51 1.07
CA HIS A 140 0.72 -4.78 2.24
C HIS A 140 0.44 -3.51 3.03
N ILE A 141 1.47 -2.69 3.30
CA ILE A 141 1.33 -1.40 3.97
C ILE A 141 0.35 -0.50 3.20
N HIS A 142 0.55 -0.37 1.88
CA HIS A 142 -0.34 0.42 1.02
C HIS A 142 -1.76 -0.13 1.06
N SER A 143 -1.97 -1.45 0.94
CA SER A 143 -3.29 -2.06 0.96
C SER A 143 -4.06 -1.79 2.26
N TRP A 144 -3.37 -1.77 3.40
CA TRP A 144 -3.97 -1.48 4.71
C TRP A 144 -4.28 0.00 4.87
N LEU A 145 -3.33 0.86 4.50
CA LEU A 145 -3.52 2.31 4.53
C LEU A 145 -4.62 2.75 3.59
N TRP A 146 -4.68 2.19 2.39
CA TRP A 146 -5.73 2.47 1.43
C TRP A 146 -7.10 2.08 1.99
N ALA A 147 -7.25 0.86 2.54
CA ALA A 147 -8.51 0.45 3.16
C ALA A 147 -8.93 1.37 4.32
N TYR A 148 -7.98 1.88 5.10
CA TYR A 148 -8.24 2.84 6.16
C TYR A 148 -8.65 4.21 5.59
N GLU A 149 -7.86 4.78 4.69
CA GLU A 149 -8.08 6.09 4.06
C GLU A 149 -9.35 6.14 3.22
N THR A 150 -9.75 5.03 2.59
CA THR A 150 -11.04 4.95 1.88
C THR A 150 -12.20 5.17 2.85
N ARG A 151 -12.15 4.58 4.05
CA ARG A 151 -13.21 4.78 5.07
C ARG A 151 -13.24 6.23 5.57
N VAL A 152 -12.09 6.87 5.69
CA VAL A 152 -11.97 8.28 6.09
C VAL A 152 -12.49 9.19 4.97
N ALA A 153 -12.02 8.99 3.75
CA ALA A 153 -12.40 9.79 2.58
C ALA A 153 -13.90 9.71 2.27
N LEU A 154 -14.52 8.53 2.43
CA LEU A 154 -15.98 8.36 2.28
C LEU A 154 -16.79 9.23 3.26
N ARG A 155 -16.26 9.50 4.45
CA ARG A 155 -16.90 10.37 5.45
C ARG A 155 -16.73 11.85 5.14
N GLU A 156 -15.60 12.23 4.54
CA GLU A 156 -15.25 13.62 4.25
C GLU A 156 -15.83 14.13 2.93
N VAL A 157 -15.74 13.32 1.87
CA VAL A 157 -16.04 13.72 0.49
C VAL A 157 -17.38 13.15 0.00
N GLY A 158 -17.93 12.15 0.72
CA GLY A 158 -19.14 11.45 0.33
C GLY A 158 -18.89 10.18 -0.50
N PRO A 159 -19.94 9.56 -1.05
CA PRO A 159 -19.85 8.26 -1.71
C PRO A 159 -18.92 8.30 -2.93
N GLN A 160 -18.22 7.18 -3.17
CA GLN A 160 -17.44 6.98 -4.39
C GLN A 160 -18.36 7.11 -5.61
N MET A 161 -18.02 8.01 -6.53
CA MET A 161 -18.69 8.04 -7.82
C MET A 161 -18.21 6.83 -8.64
N PRO A 162 -19.12 6.13 -9.34
CA PRO A 162 -18.74 4.98 -10.14
C PRO A 162 -17.68 5.39 -11.17
N SER A 163 -16.60 4.61 -11.21
CA SER A 163 -15.55 4.75 -12.21
C SER A 163 -16.18 4.66 -13.61
N PRO A 164 -15.86 5.57 -14.53
CA PRO A 164 -16.39 5.51 -15.90
C PRO A 164 -15.94 4.23 -16.62
N LEU A 165 -14.84 3.60 -16.17
CA LEU A 165 -14.30 2.37 -16.76
C LEU A 165 -14.99 1.11 -16.24
N SER A 166 -15.45 1.05 -14.99
CA SER A 166 -16.00 -0.20 -14.42
C SER A 166 -17.33 -0.62 -15.06
N THR A 167 -18.14 0.34 -15.51
CA THR A 167 -19.40 0.07 -16.21
C THR A 167 -19.21 -0.23 -17.70
N GLN A 168 -18.22 0.38 -18.34
CA GLN A 168 -17.98 0.24 -19.78
C GLN A 168 -17.05 -0.94 -20.10
N ALA A 169 -15.96 -1.13 -19.34
CA ALA A 169 -15.07 -2.28 -19.48
C ALA A 169 -15.74 -3.57 -19.01
N GLY A 170 -16.53 -3.53 -17.93
CA GLY A 170 -17.35 -4.67 -17.50
C GLY A 170 -18.34 -5.12 -18.58
N ARG A 171 -18.99 -4.16 -19.25
CA ARG A 171 -19.87 -4.45 -20.40
C ARG A 171 -19.12 -5.00 -21.59
N VAL A 172 -18.04 -4.36 -22.03
CA VAL A 172 -17.27 -4.79 -23.20
C VAL A 172 -16.65 -6.17 -22.98
N ILE A 173 -16.17 -6.48 -21.78
CA ILE A 173 -15.65 -7.81 -21.44
C ILE A 173 -16.80 -8.83 -21.38
N SER A 174 -17.93 -8.49 -20.77
CA SER A 174 -19.10 -9.40 -20.76
C SER A 174 -19.66 -9.66 -22.17
N GLU A 175 -19.63 -8.66 -23.06
CA GLU A 175 -20.06 -8.76 -24.45
C GLU A 175 -19.04 -9.53 -25.30
N ALA A 176 -17.74 -9.37 -25.06
CA ALA A 176 -16.69 -10.16 -25.69
C ALA A 176 -16.73 -11.63 -25.26
N VAL A 177 -16.98 -11.91 -23.98
CA VAL A 177 -17.12 -13.27 -23.45
C VAL A 177 -18.42 -13.92 -23.97
N ALA A 178 -19.53 -13.18 -23.99
CA ALA A 178 -20.80 -13.66 -24.54
C ALA A 178 -20.73 -13.93 -26.05
N SER A 179 -19.98 -13.10 -26.80
CA SER A 179 -19.75 -13.31 -28.24
C SER A 179 -18.79 -14.47 -28.51
N LEU A 180 -17.80 -14.73 -27.65
CA LEU A 180 -16.96 -15.92 -27.75
C LEU A 180 -17.74 -17.20 -27.42
N GLN A 181 -18.56 -17.17 -26.38
CA GLN A 181 -19.40 -18.31 -25.98
C GLN A 181 -20.44 -18.65 -27.06
N SER A 182 -21.03 -17.65 -27.69
CA SER A 182 -21.97 -17.86 -28.80
C SER A 182 -21.27 -18.35 -30.08
N ALA A 183 -20.05 -17.87 -30.37
CA ALA A 183 -19.25 -18.34 -31.51
C ALA A 183 -18.74 -19.78 -31.34
N LEU A 184 -18.52 -20.23 -30.10
CA LEU A 184 -18.06 -21.59 -29.78
C LEU A 184 -19.20 -22.60 -29.56
N GLY A 185 -20.47 -22.18 -29.65
CA GLY A 185 -21.63 -23.06 -29.53
C GLY A 185 -21.77 -23.75 -28.18
N VAL A 186 -21.17 -23.20 -27.12
CA VAL A 186 -21.22 -23.78 -25.77
C VAL A 186 -22.51 -23.30 -25.10
N THR A 187 -23.61 -24.02 -25.33
CA THR A 187 -24.84 -23.87 -24.56
C THR A 187 -24.76 -24.67 -23.26
N ASP A 188 -24.82 -23.93 -22.15
CA ASP A 188 -25.08 -24.35 -20.77
C ASP A 188 -24.17 -25.43 -20.15
N GLY A 189 -23.20 -24.94 -19.36
CA GLY A 189 -22.54 -25.68 -18.29
C GLY A 189 -21.81 -24.71 -17.35
N PRO A 190 -21.87 -24.88 -16.01
CA PRO A 190 -21.28 -23.94 -15.08
C PRO A 190 -19.76 -24.02 -15.22
N LEU A 191 -19.17 -23.05 -15.91
CA LEU A 191 -17.71 -22.91 -15.94
C LEU A 191 -17.25 -22.54 -14.53
N ALA A 192 -16.83 -23.58 -13.83
CA ALA A 192 -16.08 -23.51 -12.60
C ALA A 192 -15.03 -22.40 -12.72
N VAL A 193 -15.23 -21.35 -11.93
CA VAL A 193 -14.19 -20.40 -11.58
C VAL A 193 -12.97 -21.23 -11.20
N VAL A 194 -11.89 -21.06 -11.97
CA VAL A 194 -10.59 -21.61 -11.65
C VAL A 194 -10.18 -21.00 -10.31
N GLU A 195 -10.49 -21.71 -9.23
CA GLU A 195 -9.89 -21.50 -7.92
C GLU A 195 -8.39 -21.77 -8.07
N THR A 196 -7.64 -20.73 -8.40
CA THR A 196 -6.20 -20.72 -8.17
C THR A 196 -5.98 -20.87 -6.68
N SER A 197 -5.55 -22.07 -6.28
CA SER A 197 -5.21 -22.53 -4.94
C SER A 197 -4.83 -21.41 -3.97
N SER A 198 -5.77 -21.14 -3.06
CA SER A 198 -5.80 -20.06 -2.08
C SER A 198 -5.05 -20.38 -0.78
N THR A 199 -4.12 -21.33 -0.77
CA THR A 199 -3.70 -21.99 0.48
C THR A 199 -2.54 -21.35 1.24
N ASN A 200 -2.02 -20.17 0.85
CA ASN A 200 -0.96 -19.53 1.66
C ASN A 200 -1.10 -18.01 1.92
N ARG A 201 -2.23 -17.38 1.55
CA ARG A 201 -2.46 -15.96 1.87
C ARG A 201 -2.75 -15.73 3.36
N TRP A 202 -3.43 -16.68 4.00
CA TRP A 202 -3.71 -16.62 5.44
C TRP A 202 -2.49 -16.92 6.30
N ALA A 203 -1.56 -17.75 5.83
CA ALA A 203 -0.32 -18.02 6.56
C ALA A 203 0.50 -16.74 6.77
N SER A 204 0.65 -15.91 5.73
CA SER A 204 1.36 -14.62 5.82
C SER A 204 0.64 -13.61 6.71
N VAL A 205 -0.69 -13.58 6.66
CA VAL A 205 -1.52 -12.70 7.51
C VAL A 205 -1.48 -13.17 8.97
N LEU A 206 -1.51 -14.48 9.23
CA LEU A 206 -1.36 -15.06 10.57
C LEU A 206 0.06 -14.88 11.11
N LEU A 207 1.10 -14.90 10.26
CA LEU A 207 2.48 -14.61 10.66
C LEU A 207 2.65 -13.14 11.05
N LEU A 208 2.07 -12.21 10.27
CA LEU A 208 2.10 -10.78 10.59
C LEU A 208 1.23 -10.43 11.80
N LEU A 209 0.05 -11.05 11.94
CA LEU A 209 -0.82 -10.89 13.11
C LEU A 209 -0.22 -11.51 14.37
N SER A 210 0.49 -12.65 14.26
CA SER A 210 1.18 -13.25 15.42
C SER A 210 2.42 -12.44 15.83
N LEU A 211 3.18 -11.88 14.89
CA LEU A 211 4.26 -10.94 15.20
C LEU A 211 3.72 -9.64 15.83
N GLY A 212 2.62 -9.10 15.31
CA GLY A 212 1.95 -7.92 15.87
C GLY A 212 1.33 -8.17 17.24
N ALA A 213 0.62 -9.29 17.41
CA ALA A 213 -0.01 -9.68 18.67
C ALA A 213 1.01 -10.09 19.74
N ALA A 214 2.11 -10.76 19.37
CA ALA A 214 3.21 -11.04 20.30
C ALA A 214 3.88 -9.74 20.75
N GLY A 215 4.08 -8.77 19.86
CA GLY A 215 4.57 -7.44 20.22
C GLY A 215 3.63 -6.68 21.16
N LEU A 216 2.33 -6.66 20.85
CA LEU A 216 1.30 -5.98 21.64
C LEU A 216 1.02 -6.65 22.99
N TRP A 217 0.95 -7.97 23.05
CA TRP A 217 0.72 -8.73 24.28
C TRP A 217 1.91 -8.59 25.23
N TRP A 218 3.13 -8.49 24.70
CA TRP A 218 4.33 -8.32 25.51
C TRP A 218 4.50 -6.88 26.01
N LEU A 219 4.22 -5.87 25.17
CA LEU A 219 4.15 -4.46 25.59
C LEU A 219 3.04 -4.23 26.64
N GLY A 220 1.89 -4.89 26.49
CA GLY A 220 0.78 -4.82 27.44
C GLY A 220 1.08 -5.54 28.76
N ALA A 221 1.62 -6.76 28.71
CA ALA A 221 1.88 -7.56 29.90
C ALA A 221 3.03 -7.00 30.76
N SER A 222 4.06 -6.41 30.15
CA SER A 222 5.13 -5.75 30.91
C SER A 222 4.69 -4.40 31.47
N SER A 223 3.91 -3.61 30.72
CA SER A 223 3.40 -2.32 31.20
C SER A 223 2.42 -2.48 32.37
N ILE A 224 1.62 -3.55 32.39
CA ILE A 224 0.72 -3.85 33.51
C ILE A 224 1.53 -4.29 34.74
N LYS A 225 2.53 -5.16 34.57
CA LYS A 225 3.41 -5.60 35.67
C LYS A 225 4.18 -4.44 36.29
N ASP A 226 4.78 -3.58 35.47
CA ASP A 226 5.52 -2.40 35.93
C ASP A 226 4.60 -1.40 36.66
N ALA A 227 3.37 -1.22 36.18
CA ALA A 227 2.38 -0.37 36.83
C ALA A 227 1.95 -0.95 38.19
N THR A 228 1.72 -2.27 38.29
CA THR A 228 1.39 -2.92 39.56
C THR A 228 2.55 -2.89 40.55
N ASP A 229 3.78 -3.12 40.11
CA ASP A 229 4.96 -3.13 40.98
C ASP A 229 5.29 -1.72 41.48
N CYS A 230 5.14 -0.69 40.64
CA CYS A 230 5.28 0.70 41.04
C CYS A 230 4.23 1.11 42.08
N THR A 231 2.99 0.64 41.92
CA THR A 231 1.89 0.91 42.86
C THR A 231 2.10 0.19 44.20
N LEU A 232 2.53 -1.07 44.18
CA LEU A 232 2.86 -1.85 45.37
C LEU A 232 4.06 -1.26 46.13
N GLN A 233 5.08 -0.78 45.43
CA GLN A 233 6.22 -0.11 46.07
C GLN A 233 5.82 1.21 46.73
N ARG A 234 4.92 2.00 46.13
CA ARG A 234 4.39 3.21 46.76
C ARG A 234 3.61 2.87 48.03
N LEU A 235 2.73 1.87 47.99
CA LEU A 235 1.96 1.43 49.15
C LEU A 235 2.87 0.91 50.29
N ARG A 236 3.92 0.14 49.97
CA ARG A 236 4.90 -0.32 50.98
C ARG A 236 5.68 0.81 51.65
N ARG A 237 5.92 1.94 50.96
CA ARG A 237 6.58 3.11 51.58
C ARG A 237 5.65 3.83 52.56
N PHE A 238 4.36 3.89 52.27
CA PHE A 238 3.37 4.45 53.21
C PHE A 238 3.07 3.52 54.39
N ALA A 239 3.14 2.20 54.18
CA ALA A 239 2.87 1.20 55.21
C ALA A 239 4.06 0.88 56.13
N LYS A 240 5.23 1.53 55.99
CA LYS A 240 6.30 1.41 56.99
C LYS A 240 5.99 2.36 58.16
N PRO A 241 5.52 1.85 59.32
CA PRO A 241 5.36 2.70 60.49
C PRO A 241 6.72 3.26 60.89
N LYS A 242 6.75 4.57 61.18
CA LYS A 242 7.87 5.21 61.89
C LYS A 242 7.91 4.64 63.32
N LEU A 243 8.51 3.46 63.48
CA LEU A 243 8.89 2.92 64.78
C LEU A 243 10.30 3.43 65.08
N GLY A 244 10.38 4.44 65.94
CA GLY A 244 11.62 4.87 66.57
C GLY A 244 12.08 6.28 66.20
N GLN A 245 11.35 7.29 66.68
CA GLN A 245 11.92 8.43 67.40
C GLN A 245 11.00 8.76 68.57
#